data_AF-A0A4Y8XWD9-F1
#
_entry.id   AF-A0A4Y8XWD9-F1
#
_cell.length_a   1.000
_cell.length_b   1.000
_cell.length_c   1.000
_cell.angle_alpha   90.00
_cell.angle_beta   90.00
_cell.angle_gamma   90.00
#
_symmetry.space_group_name_H-M   'P 1'
#
loop_
_entity.id
_entity.type
_entity.pdbx_description
1 polymer ?
#
loop_
_entity_poly.entity_id
_entity_poly.type
_entity_poly.pdbx_seq_one_letter_code
_entity_poly.pdbx_strand_id
1 'polypeptide(L)'
;MTIHRADLLLPGAGRAPVPGGAVLVAGDSIEAVGPYEELAAAHPAARVRRWPGVLTPGLRNPYGPELLERAYHPDPREADELGTRPLTGAALAALEMTESRWGASARRGVRAMLAHGTVAVAGRLRRATVADAVARSGLGIEPRATAPPGPPTLDVFAALPPEESFALPPLDFEGRQADFAVFDVPAATAPYTALTQAGAASCVATILDGRLVHRRA
;
A
#
# COMPACT_ATOMS: atom_id res chain seq x y z
N MET A 1 -4.19 15.09 -16.46
CA MET A 1 -2.91 14.67 -15.86
C MET A 1 -2.80 15.28 -14.47
N THR A 2 -2.16 14.57 -13.53
CA THR A 2 -1.90 15.04 -12.16
C THR A 2 -0.43 14.82 -11.82
N ILE A 3 0.24 15.84 -11.29
CA ILE A 3 1.59 15.72 -10.72
C ILE A 3 1.45 15.46 -9.22
N HIS A 4 1.94 14.32 -8.74
CA HIS A 4 2.07 14.01 -7.32
C HIS A 4 3.49 14.28 -6.88
N ARG A 5 3.70 15.32 -6.07
CA ARG A 5 5.01 15.70 -5.53
C ARG A 5 5.11 15.44 -4.03
N ALA A 6 6.30 15.11 -3.57
CA ALA A 6 6.63 14.97 -2.15
C ALA A 6 7.96 15.68 -1.84
N ASP A 7 8.40 15.63 -0.58
CA ASP A 7 9.70 16.21 -0.19
C ASP A 7 10.86 15.35 -0.71
N LEU A 8 10.64 14.03 -0.82
CA LEU A 8 11.53 13.06 -1.45
C LEU A 8 10.74 12.02 -2.24
N LEU A 9 11.26 11.61 -3.38
CA LEU A 9 10.78 10.44 -4.12
C LEU A 9 11.84 9.34 -4.07
N LEU A 10 11.45 8.15 -3.64
CA LEU A 10 12.24 6.92 -3.78
C LEU A 10 11.68 6.13 -4.96
N PRO A 11 12.40 5.95 -6.08
CA PRO A 11 11.85 5.21 -7.21
C PRO A 11 11.72 3.70 -6.94
N GLY A 12 12.46 3.18 -5.95
CA GLY A 12 12.51 1.75 -5.62
C GLY A 12 13.64 1.01 -6.34
N ALA A 13 13.80 -0.29 -6.03
CA ALA A 13 14.79 -1.18 -6.66
C ALA A 13 16.24 -0.62 -6.70
N GLY A 14 16.69 0.03 -5.61
CA GLY A 14 18.04 0.57 -5.50
C GLY A 14 18.32 1.83 -6.33
N ARG A 15 17.31 2.40 -7.01
CA ARG A 15 17.44 3.65 -7.75
C ARG A 15 17.72 4.83 -6.81
N ALA A 16 18.44 5.82 -7.32
CA ALA A 16 18.78 7.02 -6.57
C ALA A 16 17.51 7.79 -6.14
N PRO A 17 17.44 8.25 -4.88
CA PRO A 17 16.39 9.16 -4.43
C PRO A 17 16.37 10.46 -5.23
N VAL A 18 15.18 11.03 -5.43
CA VAL A 18 14.97 12.31 -6.12
C VAL A 18 14.43 13.34 -5.11
N PRO A 19 15.27 14.25 -4.58
CA PRO A 19 14.83 15.33 -3.70
C PRO A 19 13.82 16.23 -4.40
N GLY A 20 12.71 16.56 -3.72
CA GLY A 20 11.60 17.31 -4.33
C GLY A 20 10.98 16.60 -5.54
N GLY A 21 11.13 15.28 -5.63
CA GLY A 21 10.68 14.48 -6.75
C GLY A 21 9.16 14.37 -6.86
N ALA A 22 8.72 14.01 -8.06
CA ALA A 22 7.32 13.88 -8.40
C ALA A 22 7.07 12.78 -9.45
N VAL A 23 5.82 12.33 -9.48
CA VAL A 23 5.26 11.41 -10.49
C VAL A 23 4.16 12.13 -11.25
N LEU A 24 4.23 12.13 -12.57
CA LEU A 24 3.18 12.59 -13.47
C LEU A 24 2.28 11.42 -13.85
N VAL A 25 0.98 11.56 -13.61
CA VAL A 25 -0.03 10.52 -13.86
C VAL A 25 -1.04 10.99 -14.91
N ALA A 26 -1.34 10.14 -15.88
CA ALA A 26 -2.42 10.33 -16.86
C ALA A 26 -3.34 9.11 -16.86
N GLY A 27 -4.61 9.28 -16.44
CA GLY A 27 -5.50 8.14 -16.27
C GLY A 27 -4.97 7.20 -15.18
N ASP A 28 -4.63 5.98 -15.56
CA ASP A 28 -4.07 4.91 -14.73
C ASP A 28 -2.55 4.73 -14.92
N SER A 29 -1.89 5.49 -15.80
CA SER A 29 -0.47 5.33 -16.12
C SER A 29 0.41 6.43 -15.54
N ILE A 30 1.67 6.08 -15.25
CA ILE A 30 2.76 7.00 -14.96
C ILE A 30 3.39 7.42 -16.28
N GLU A 31 3.36 8.72 -16.56
CA GLU A 31 3.90 9.30 -17.81
C GLU A 31 5.32 9.83 -17.66
N ALA A 32 5.71 10.24 -16.45
CA ALA A 32 7.05 10.72 -16.16
C ALA A 32 7.34 10.69 -14.66
N VAL A 33 8.61 10.49 -14.30
CA VAL A 33 9.12 10.58 -12.92
C VAL A 33 10.40 11.40 -12.91
N GLY A 34 10.51 12.35 -11.99
CA GLY A 34 11.67 13.22 -11.92
C GLY A 34 11.50 14.37 -10.95
N PRO A 35 12.38 15.38 -11.00
CA PRO A 35 12.26 16.60 -10.21
C PRO A 35 10.93 17.31 -10.51
N TYR A 36 10.25 17.79 -9.47
CA TYR A 36 8.96 18.48 -9.64
C TYR A 36 9.02 19.67 -10.61
N GLU A 37 10.08 20.48 -10.53
CA GLU A 37 10.19 21.71 -11.32
C GLU A 37 10.28 21.41 -12.83
N GLU A 38 10.95 20.32 -13.21
CA GLU A 38 11.04 19.88 -14.61
C GLU A 38 9.68 19.40 -15.13
N LEU A 39 8.97 18.57 -14.36
CA LEU A 39 7.65 18.08 -14.73
C LEU A 39 6.62 19.21 -14.79
N ALA A 40 6.68 20.17 -13.87
CA ALA A 40 5.79 21.34 -13.86
C ALA A 40 6.03 22.26 -15.05
N ALA A 41 7.29 22.46 -15.45
CA ALA A 41 7.64 23.24 -16.63
C ALA A 41 7.18 22.56 -17.94
N ALA A 42 7.34 21.24 -18.05
CA ALA A 42 6.90 20.47 -19.21
C ALA A 42 5.37 20.34 -19.30
N HIS A 43 4.67 20.33 -18.15
CA HIS A 43 3.22 20.14 -18.07
C HIS A 43 2.52 21.22 -17.24
N PRO A 44 2.52 22.48 -17.68
CA PRO A 44 2.02 23.62 -16.88
C PRO A 44 0.52 23.56 -16.57
N ALA A 45 -0.25 22.81 -17.37
CA ALA A 45 -1.68 22.60 -17.16
C ALA A 45 -2.00 21.41 -16.24
N ALA A 46 -1.00 20.62 -15.82
CA ALA A 46 -1.23 19.46 -14.97
C ALA A 46 -1.63 19.88 -13.55
N ARG A 47 -2.64 19.22 -12.99
CA ARG A 47 -3.08 19.49 -11.62
C ARG A 47 -1.99 19.02 -10.64
N VAL A 48 -1.59 19.87 -9.71
CA VAL A 48 -0.57 19.50 -8.71
C VAL A 48 -1.21 19.01 -7.41
N ARG A 49 -0.75 17.88 -6.90
CA ARG A 49 -0.99 17.40 -5.52
C ARG A 49 0.33 17.37 -4.78
N ARG A 50 0.40 18.11 -3.67
CA ARG A 50 1.54 18.11 -2.77
C ARG A 50 1.26 17.20 -1.58
N TRP A 51 2.23 16.37 -1.24
CA TRP A 51 2.21 15.49 -0.08
C TRP A 51 3.42 15.75 0.82
N PRO A 52 3.30 15.53 2.14
CA PRO A 52 4.45 15.56 3.03
C PRO A 52 5.30 14.29 2.87
N GLY A 53 6.58 14.38 3.20
CA GLY A 53 7.45 13.23 3.41
C GLY A 53 7.89 12.55 2.12
N VAL A 54 7.76 11.23 2.07
CA VAL A 54 8.42 10.37 1.07
C VAL A 54 7.39 9.66 0.18
N LEU A 55 7.50 9.85 -1.13
CA LEU A 55 6.77 9.10 -2.16
C LEU A 55 7.56 7.85 -2.58
N THR A 56 6.93 6.69 -2.59
CA THR A 56 7.54 5.40 -2.95
C THR A 56 6.63 4.61 -3.89
N PRO A 57 7.10 3.54 -4.56
CA PRO A 57 6.18 2.53 -5.06
C PRO A 57 5.23 2.06 -3.94
N GLY A 58 4.06 1.57 -4.32
CA GLY A 58 3.14 0.99 -3.35
C GLY A 58 3.75 -0.26 -2.73
N LEU A 59 3.25 -0.67 -1.56
CA LEU A 59 3.77 -1.83 -0.86
C LEU A 59 3.15 -3.13 -1.40
N ARG A 60 3.95 -4.18 -1.41
CA ARG A 60 3.51 -5.56 -1.61
C ARG A 60 3.44 -6.25 -0.25
N ASN A 61 2.24 -6.46 0.29
CA ASN A 61 2.08 -7.14 1.57
C ASN A 61 2.22 -8.66 1.38
N PRO A 62 3.20 -9.34 2.01
CA PRO A 62 3.48 -10.73 1.72
C PRO A 62 2.53 -11.70 2.45
N TYR A 63 1.62 -11.21 3.30
CA TYR A 63 0.75 -11.97 4.19
C TYR A 63 -0.71 -12.02 3.71
N GLY A 64 -0.96 -12.05 2.40
CA GLY A 64 -2.31 -11.99 1.83
C GLY A 64 -3.28 -13.01 2.45
N PRO A 65 -3.02 -14.34 2.34
CA PRO A 65 -3.87 -15.36 2.95
C PRO A 65 -3.95 -15.24 4.48
N GLU A 66 -2.84 -14.92 5.13
CA GLU A 66 -2.78 -14.83 6.58
C GLU A 66 -3.64 -13.68 7.14
N LEU A 67 -3.65 -12.52 6.47
CA LEU A 67 -4.41 -11.35 6.89
C LEU A 67 -5.84 -11.32 6.36
N LEU A 68 -6.15 -12.02 5.27
CA LEU A 68 -7.48 -11.94 4.62
C LEU A 68 -8.33 -13.21 4.76
N GLU A 69 -7.71 -14.37 5.01
CA GLU A 69 -8.41 -15.65 5.15
C GLU A 69 -8.19 -16.35 6.48
N ARG A 70 -7.12 -16.00 7.21
CA ARG A 70 -6.77 -16.57 8.52
C ARG A 70 -6.86 -15.56 9.66
N ALA A 71 -7.44 -14.40 9.36
CA ALA A 71 -7.75 -13.36 10.33
C ALA A 71 -9.17 -12.84 10.11
N TYR A 72 -9.84 -12.51 11.21
CA TYR A 72 -11.08 -11.74 11.18
C TYR A 72 -10.82 -10.30 11.56
N HIS A 73 -11.16 -9.36 10.68
CA HIS A 73 -11.14 -7.93 10.95
C HIS A 73 -12.52 -7.55 11.50
N PRO A 74 -12.68 -7.20 12.79
CA PRO A 74 -13.98 -6.94 13.40
C PRO A 74 -14.76 -5.80 12.71
N ASP A 75 -16.10 -5.90 12.68
CA ASP A 75 -16.93 -4.74 12.32
C ASP A 75 -16.81 -3.67 13.41
N PRO A 76 -16.81 -2.37 13.07
CA PRO A 76 -16.84 -1.32 14.09
C PRO A 76 -17.99 -1.46 15.10
N ARG A 77 -19.11 -2.09 14.72
CA ARG A 77 -20.24 -2.38 15.62
C ARG A 77 -19.96 -3.50 16.63
N GLU A 78 -18.98 -4.36 16.35
CA GLU A 78 -18.56 -5.45 17.23
C GLU A 78 -17.35 -5.04 18.10
N ALA A 79 -16.90 -3.78 18.02
CA ALA A 79 -15.65 -3.34 18.64
C ALA A 79 -15.66 -3.45 20.17
N ASP A 80 -16.82 -3.27 20.82
CA ASP A 80 -16.95 -3.41 22.27
C ASP A 80 -16.78 -4.86 22.75
N GLU A 81 -17.11 -5.84 21.90
CA GLU A 81 -17.03 -7.28 22.21
C GLU A 81 -15.72 -7.90 21.73
N LEU A 82 -15.32 -7.61 20.49
CA LEU A 82 -14.22 -8.28 19.79
C LEU A 82 -12.95 -7.42 19.73
N GLY A 83 -13.03 -6.16 20.15
CA GLY A 83 -11.96 -5.18 19.95
C GLY A 83 -11.84 -4.74 18.49
N THR A 84 -10.79 -3.96 18.21
CA THR A 84 -10.53 -3.36 16.89
C THR A 84 -9.39 -4.03 16.13
N ARG A 85 -8.66 -4.95 16.77
CA ARG A 85 -7.53 -5.66 16.16
C ARG A 85 -8.00 -6.94 15.47
N PRO A 86 -7.29 -7.39 14.42
CA PRO A 86 -7.63 -8.65 13.77
C PRO A 86 -7.53 -9.84 14.74
N LEU A 87 -8.55 -10.69 14.73
CA LEU A 87 -8.62 -11.93 15.51
C LEU A 87 -8.06 -13.10 14.70
N THR A 88 -7.23 -13.93 15.33
CA THR A 88 -6.59 -15.09 14.70
C THR A 88 -6.67 -16.31 15.62
N GLY A 89 -6.27 -17.49 15.12
CA GLY A 89 -6.14 -18.70 15.94
C GLY A 89 -7.42 -19.08 16.68
N ALA A 90 -7.31 -19.32 17.99
CA ALA A 90 -8.44 -19.73 18.83
C ALA A 90 -9.57 -18.69 18.88
N ALA A 91 -9.23 -17.38 18.87
CA ALA A 91 -10.23 -16.32 18.89
C ALA A 91 -11.06 -16.30 17.59
N LEU A 92 -10.41 -16.56 16.45
CA LEU A 92 -11.11 -16.74 15.17
C LEU A 92 -11.93 -18.04 15.13
N ALA A 93 -11.37 -19.14 15.65
CA ALA A 93 -12.04 -20.45 15.65
C ALA A 93 -13.31 -20.48 16.52
N ALA A 94 -13.40 -19.59 17.52
CA ALA A 94 -14.58 -19.42 18.35
C ALA A 94 -15.72 -18.66 17.65
N LEU A 95 -15.47 -18.03 16.50
CA LEU A 95 -16.49 -17.26 15.77
C LEU A 95 -17.23 -18.14 14.76
N GLU A 96 -18.55 -17.97 14.70
CA GLU A 96 -19.33 -18.47 13.57
C GLU A 96 -19.03 -17.63 12.32
N MET A 97 -18.42 -18.26 11.32
CA MET A 97 -17.93 -17.58 10.12
C MET A 97 -18.68 -18.02 8.87
N THR A 98 -19.69 -17.23 8.49
CA THR A 98 -20.40 -17.37 7.22
C THR A 98 -19.60 -16.77 6.06
N GLU A 99 -19.93 -17.14 4.81
CA GLU A 99 -19.32 -16.56 3.61
C GLU A 99 -19.49 -15.03 3.55
N SER A 100 -20.63 -14.50 3.99
CA SER A 100 -20.85 -13.05 4.06
C SER A 100 -19.96 -12.37 5.10
N ARG A 101 -19.73 -13.03 6.25
CA ARG A 101 -18.83 -12.53 7.31
C ARG A 101 -17.37 -12.57 6.86
N TRP A 102 -16.95 -13.59 6.13
CA TRP A 102 -15.64 -13.63 5.46
C TRP A 102 -15.45 -12.49 4.47
N GLY A 103 -16.41 -12.29 3.56
CA GLY A 103 -16.35 -11.20 2.60
C GLY A 103 -16.32 -9.82 3.25
N ALA A 104 -17.08 -9.61 4.34
CA ALA A 104 -17.07 -8.35 5.10
C ALA A 104 -15.74 -8.11 5.80
N SER A 105 -15.18 -9.15 6.44
CA SER A 105 -13.85 -9.13 7.05
C SER A 105 -12.77 -8.75 6.02
N ALA A 106 -12.78 -9.43 4.86
CA ALA A 106 -11.81 -9.18 3.80
C ALA A 106 -11.83 -7.73 3.30
N ARG A 107 -13.01 -7.13 3.10
CA ARG A 107 -13.12 -5.71 2.71
C ARG A 107 -12.52 -4.76 3.75
N ARG A 108 -12.68 -5.06 5.04
CA ARG A 108 -12.06 -4.27 6.12
C ARG A 108 -10.54 -4.47 6.15
N GLY A 109 -10.07 -5.70 5.98
CA GLY A 109 -8.64 -6.01 5.86
C GLY A 109 -7.98 -5.32 4.67
N VAL A 110 -8.62 -5.35 3.50
CA VAL A 110 -8.21 -4.59 2.31
C VAL A 110 -8.13 -3.10 2.59
N ARG A 111 -9.16 -2.51 3.22
CA ARG A 111 -9.14 -1.09 3.59
C ARG A 111 -7.99 -0.76 4.53
N ALA A 112 -7.68 -1.65 5.48
CA ALA A 112 -6.55 -1.49 6.37
C ALA A 112 -5.21 -1.58 5.63
N MET A 113 -5.06 -2.51 4.69
CA MET A 113 -3.88 -2.64 3.82
C MET A 113 -3.66 -1.38 2.97
N LEU A 114 -4.72 -0.85 2.35
CA LEU A 114 -4.67 0.42 1.62
C LEU A 114 -4.26 1.57 2.54
N ALA A 115 -4.71 1.59 3.80
CA ALA A 115 -4.28 2.59 4.77
C ALA A 115 -2.80 2.47 5.21
N HIS A 116 -2.12 1.38 4.82
CA HIS A 116 -0.68 1.17 5.04
C HIS A 116 0.12 1.27 3.73
N GLY A 117 -0.45 1.82 2.65
CA GLY A 117 0.28 1.96 1.39
C GLY A 117 0.34 0.70 0.54
N THR A 118 -0.39 -0.37 0.89
CA THR A 118 -0.38 -1.62 0.12
C THR A 118 -1.12 -1.46 -1.21
N VAL A 119 -0.51 -1.91 -2.30
CA VAL A 119 -1.10 -1.95 -3.65
C VAL A 119 -1.20 -3.37 -4.21
N ALA A 120 -0.46 -4.32 -3.63
CA ALA A 120 -0.51 -5.72 -3.99
C ALA A 120 -0.40 -6.63 -2.75
N VAL A 121 -1.00 -7.82 -2.82
CA VAL A 121 -0.86 -8.87 -1.81
C VAL A 121 -0.22 -10.11 -2.42
N ALA A 122 0.65 -10.75 -1.66
CA ALA A 122 1.26 -12.01 -2.06
C ALA A 122 0.50 -13.21 -1.50
N GLY A 123 0.41 -14.26 -2.31
CA GLY A 123 -0.08 -15.56 -1.90
C GLY A 123 -1.50 -15.83 -2.39
N ARG A 124 -1.76 -17.10 -2.68
CA ARG A 124 -3.03 -17.54 -3.26
C ARG A 124 -4.16 -17.45 -2.24
N LEU A 125 -5.18 -16.67 -2.59
CA LEU A 125 -6.48 -16.63 -1.92
C LEU A 125 -7.31 -17.83 -2.39
N ARG A 126 -7.87 -18.59 -1.45
CA ARG A 126 -8.64 -19.82 -1.70
C ARG A 126 -10.14 -19.63 -1.53
N ARG A 127 -10.57 -18.63 -0.77
CA ARG A 127 -11.99 -18.29 -0.56
C ARG A 127 -12.43 -17.33 -1.66
N ALA A 128 -13.44 -17.74 -2.44
CA ALA A 128 -13.95 -16.94 -3.54
C ALA A 128 -14.42 -15.55 -3.08
N THR A 129 -15.17 -15.48 -1.97
CA THR A 129 -15.65 -14.20 -1.39
C THR A 129 -14.53 -13.26 -0.96
N VAL A 130 -13.36 -13.79 -0.57
CA VAL A 130 -12.17 -13.00 -0.24
C VAL A 130 -11.45 -12.55 -1.50
N ALA A 131 -11.24 -13.45 -2.46
CA ALA A 131 -10.66 -13.12 -3.76
C ALA A 131 -11.46 -12.03 -4.48
N ASP A 132 -12.79 -12.10 -4.47
CA ASP A 132 -13.69 -11.09 -5.03
C ASP A 132 -13.59 -9.74 -4.31
N ALA A 133 -13.38 -9.76 -2.99
CA ALA A 133 -13.19 -8.53 -2.22
C ALA A 133 -11.89 -7.80 -2.61
N VAL A 134 -10.81 -8.56 -2.83
CA VAL A 134 -9.50 -8.04 -3.26
C VAL A 134 -9.55 -7.57 -4.73
N ALA A 135 -10.12 -8.38 -5.62
CA ALA A 135 -10.24 -8.02 -7.03
C ALA A 135 -11.03 -6.70 -7.23
N ARG A 136 -12.16 -6.54 -6.52
CA ARG A 136 -12.96 -5.30 -6.61
C ARG A 136 -12.30 -4.07 -5.99
N SER A 137 -11.31 -4.24 -5.13
CA SER A 137 -10.55 -3.09 -4.61
C SER A 137 -9.46 -2.63 -5.58
N GLY A 138 -9.13 -3.43 -6.59
CA GLY A 138 -8.01 -3.19 -7.51
C GLY A 138 -6.65 -3.60 -6.96
N LEU A 139 -6.58 -4.25 -5.78
CA LEU A 139 -5.30 -4.72 -5.25
C LEU A 139 -4.75 -5.82 -6.16
N GLY A 140 -3.47 -5.74 -6.51
CA GLY A 140 -2.77 -6.80 -7.22
C GLY A 140 -2.74 -8.09 -6.37
N ILE A 141 -2.85 -9.24 -7.03
CA ILE A 141 -2.62 -10.55 -6.41
C ILE A 141 -1.41 -11.18 -7.07
N GLU A 142 -0.35 -11.35 -6.29
CA GLU A 142 0.92 -11.87 -6.79
C GLU A 142 1.22 -13.27 -6.26
N PRO A 143 1.88 -14.13 -7.04
CA PRO A 143 2.35 -15.42 -6.56
C PRO A 143 3.39 -15.23 -5.45
N ARG A 144 3.42 -16.17 -4.50
CA ARG A 144 4.38 -16.22 -3.41
C ARG A 144 5.01 -17.61 -3.38
N ALA A 145 6.32 -17.70 -3.59
CA ALA A 145 7.04 -18.97 -3.62
C ALA A 145 7.33 -19.53 -2.23
N THR A 146 7.66 -18.67 -1.28
CA THR A 146 8.09 -19.05 0.08
C THR A 146 7.14 -18.50 1.14
N ALA A 147 7.16 -19.09 2.34
CA ALA A 147 6.48 -18.49 3.48
C ALA A 147 7.16 -17.17 3.87
N PRO A 148 6.41 -16.11 4.17
CA PRO A 148 6.96 -14.85 4.61
C PRO A 148 7.57 -14.99 6.01
N PRO A 149 8.58 -14.18 6.35
CA PRO A 149 9.20 -14.24 7.67
C PRO A 149 8.23 -13.78 8.76
N GLY A 150 8.44 -14.21 10.00
CA GLY A 150 7.75 -13.62 11.16
C GLY A 150 6.21 -13.72 11.16
N PRO A 151 5.56 -13.04 12.12
CA PRO A 151 4.10 -13.03 12.23
C PRO A 151 3.46 -12.14 11.15
N PRO A 152 2.21 -12.44 10.72
CA PRO A 152 1.47 -11.60 9.79
C PRO A 152 1.27 -10.18 10.31
N THR A 153 1.54 -9.17 9.48
CA THR A 153 1.46 -7.77 9.86
C THR A 153 0.98 -6.87 8.70
N LEU A 154 0.20 -5.84 9.04
CA LEU A 154 -0.14 -4.75 8.11
C LEU A 154 1.06 -3.81 7.89
N ASP A 155 1.97 -3.74 8.85
CA ASP A 155 3.21 -2.99 8.75
C ASP A 155 4.29 -3.82 8.06
N VAL A 156 4.38 -3.69 6.73
CA VAL A 156 5.34 -4.45 5.92
C VAL A 156 6.79 -4.08 6.28
N PHE A 157 7.06 -2.84 6.71
CA PHE A 157 8.41 -2.42 7.09
C PHE A 157 8.90 -3.04 8.40
N ALA A 158 7.99 -3.54 9.23
CA ALA A 158 8.35 -4.33 10.41
C ALA A 158 8.76 -5.78 10.06
N ALA A 159 8.38 -6.26 8.87
CA ALA A 159 8.63 -7.62 8.41
C ALA A 159 9.78 -7.73 7.41
N LEU A 160 9.95 -6.71 6.57
CA LEU A 160 10.89 -6.68 5.45
C LEU A 160 11.60 -5.33 5.40
N PRO A 161 12.85 -5.28 4.91
CA PRO A 161 13.47 -4.00 4.59
C PRO A 161 12.64 -3.26 3.53
N PRO A 162 12.57 -1.92 3.54
CA PRO A 162 11.71 -1.19 2.61
C PRO A 162 12.01 -1.49 1.13
N GLU A 163 13.28 -1.73 0.79
CA GLU A 163 13.70 -2.08 -0.58
C GLU A 163 13.02 -3.35 -1.11
N GLU A 164 12.78 -4.33 -0.25
CA GLU A 164 12.07 -5.58 -0.58
C GLU A 164 10.55 -5.47 -0.41
N SER A 165 10.07 -4.38 0.20
CA SER A 165 8.66 -4.14 0.49
C SER A 165 7.92 -3.48 -0.66
N PHE A 166 8.64 -2.78 -1.54
CA PHE A 166 8.07 -2.07 -2.68
C PHE A 166 7.61 -3.03 -3.78
N ALA A 167 6.41 -2.78 -4.30
CA ALA A 167 5.90 -3.47 -5.47
C ALA A 167 6.74 -3.12 -6.70
N LEU A 168 7.01 -4.14 -7.53
CA LEU A 168 7.75 -3.98 -8.78
C LEU A 168 6.77 -3.77 -9.95
N PRO A 169 7.20 -3.10 -11.03
CA PRO A 169 8.51 -2.46 -11.24
C PRO A 169 8.67 -1.15 -10.44
N PRO A 170 9.89 -0.62 -10.30
CA PRO A 170 10.11 0.72 -9.71
C PRO A 170 9.36 1.83 -10.49
N LEU A 171 9.25 3.02 -9.88
CA LEU A 171 8.44 4.12 -10.41
C LEU A 171 9.01 4.77 -11.68
N ASP A 172 10.31 4.67 -11.92
CA ASP A 172 11.02 5.33 -13.03
C ASP A 172 10.74 4.72 -14.42
N PHE A 173 9.78 3.79 -14.52
CA PHE A 173 9.36 3.18 -15.77
C PHE A 173 8.10 3.87 -16.32
N GLU A 174 8.24 4.61 -17.43
CA GLU A 174 7.13 5.25 -18.12
C GLU A 174 6.11 4.22 -18.67
N GLY A 175 4.83 4.58 -18.66
CA GLY A 175 3.73 3.72 -19.10
C GLY A 175 3.29 2.64 -18.11
N ARG A 176 3.95 2.52 -16.93
CA ARG A 176 3.51 1.58 -15.88
C ARG A 176 2.24 2.08 -15.20
N GLN A 177 1.52 1.16 -14.57
CA GLN A 177 0.36 1.49 -13.74
C GLN A 177 0.76 2.42 -12.58
N ALA A 178 -0.08 3.41 -12.30
CA ALA A 178 0.10 4.41 -11.26
C ALA A 178 -0.26 3.85 -9.89
N ASP A 179 0.60 2.97 -9.39
CA ASP A 179 0.53 2.34 -8.08
C ASP A 179 1.69 2.84 -7.21
N PHE A 180 1.38 3.72 -6.26
CA PHE A 180 2.36 4.33 -5.36
C PHE A 180 1.76 4.73 -4.01
N ALA A 181 2.62 4.88 -3.01
CA ALA A 181 2.23 5.30 -1.68
C ALA A 181 3.06 6.50 -1.22
N VAL A 182 2.51 7.26 -0.28
CA VAL A 182 3.20 8.37 0.35
C VAL A 182 3.19 8.19 1.86
N PHE A 183 4.35 8.34 2.49
CA PHE A 183 4.57 8.18 3.91
C PHE A 183 5.04 9.49 4.53
N ASP A 184 4.37 9.90 5.59
CA ASP A 184 4.69 11.12 6.33
C ASP A 184 5.84 10.84 7.30
N VAL A 185 7.04 10.81 6.73
CA VAL A 185 8.31 10.57 7.43
C VAL A 185 9.33 11.62 7.00
N PRO A 186 10.33 11.94 7.84
CA PRO A 186 11.38 12.89 7.47
C PRO A 186 12.12 12.46 6.19
N ALA A 187 12.17 13.35 5.21
CA ALA A 187 12.93 13.19 3.96
C ALA A 187 14.46 13.34 4.13
N ALA A 188 14.98 13.19 5.34
CA ALA A 188 16.38 13.44 5.71
C ALA A 188 17.33 12.33 5.21
N THR A 189 18.61 12.41 5.57
CA THR A 189 19.77 11.64 5.05
C THR A 189 19.61 10.10 5.07
N ALA A 190 18.63 9.53 5.77
CA ALA A 190 18.38 8.10 5.86
C ALA A 190 16.88 7.76 5.69
N PRO A 191 16.31 7.93 4.49
CA PRO A 191 14.86 7.80 4.27
C PRO A 191 14.35 6.37 4.50
N TYR A 192 15.15 5.35 4.16
CA TYR A 192 14.81 3.95 4.43
C TYR A 192 14.71 3.66 5.93
N THR A 193 15.63 4.18 6.73
CA THR A 193 15.56 4.08 8.20
C THR A 193 14.34 4.80 8.75
N ALA A 194 14.01 5.98 8.20
CA ALA A 194 12.82 6.73 8.61
C ALA A 194 11.52 5.95 8.34
N LEU A 195 11.43 5.29 7.18
CA LEU A 195 10.30 4.41 6.84
C LEU A 195 10.18 3.23 7.82
N THR A 196 11.28 2.55 8.12
CA THR A 196 11.29 1.44 9.07
C THR A 196 10.90 1.87 10.49
N GLN A 197 11.40 3.02 10.96
CA GLN A 197 11.11 3.52 12.31
C GLN A 197 9.66 3.99 12.47
N ALA A 198 9.12 4.66 11.44
CA ALA A 198 7.75 5.16 11.47
C ALA A 198 6.71 4.07 11.18
N GLY A 199 7.10 3.02 10.44
CA GLY A 199 6.25 1.94 10.01
C GLY A 199 5.26 2.36 8.91
N ALA A 200 4.62 1.38 8.28
CA ALA A 200 3.70 1.62 7.16
C ALA A 200 2.42 2.37 7.56
N ALA A 201 2.08 2.40 8.86
CA ALA A 201 0.98 3.21 9.39
C ALA A 201 1.21 4.74 9.25
N SER A 202 2.44 5.15 8.94
CA SER A 202 2.76 6.54 8.56
C SER A 202 2.23 6.93 7.17
N CYS A 203 1.63 6.00 6.41
CA CYS A 203 1.03 6.28 5.11
C CYS A 203 -0.02 7.39 5.22
N VAL A 204 0.08 8.38 4.32
CA VAL A 204 -0.89 9.48 4.17
C VAL A 204 -1.68 9.41 2.87
N ALA A 205 -1.17 8.68 1.88
CA ALA A 205 -1.86 8.50 0.62
C ALA A 205 -1.47 7.18 -0.04
N THR A 206 -2.46 6.53 -0.65
CA THR A 206 -2.24 5.38 -1.54
C THR A 206 -2.96 5.65 -2.84
N ILE A 207 -2.20 5.59 -3.92
CA ILE A 207 -2.67 5.71 -5.27
C ILE A 207 -2.57 4.31 -5.88
N LEU A 208 -3.68 3.85 -6.42
CA LEU A 208 -3.82 2.53 -7.03
C LEU A 208 -4.59 2.73 -8.32
N ASP A 209 -4.02 2.30 -9.44
CA ASP A 209 -4.65 2.43 -10.76
C ASP A 209 -4.98 3.92 -11.05
N GLY A 210 -4.04 4.80 -10.70
CA GLY A 210 -4.17 6.27 -10.83
C GLY A 210 -5.17 6.94 -9.88
N ARG A 211 -5.90 6.16 -9.08
CA ARG A 211 -6.95 6.65 -8.16
C ARG A 211 -6.42 6.78 -6.74
N LEU A 212 -6.73 7.90 -6.10
CA LEU A 212 -6.45 8.09 -4.67
C LEU A 212 -7.43 7.26 -3.83
N VAL A 213 -7.04 6.04 -3.47
CA VAL A 213 -7.87 5.06 -2.76
C VAL A 213 -7.74 5.16 -1.23
N HIS A 214 -6.67 5.76 -0.74
CA HIS A 214 -6.50 6.12 0.66
C HIS A 214 -5.97 7.54 0.77
N ARG A 215 -6.50 8.28 1.75
CA ARG A 215 -5.96 9.55 2.21
C ARG A 215 -6.17 9.66 3.71
N ARG A 216 -5.11 9.95 4.46
CA ARG A 216 -5.19 10.29 5.88
C ARG A 216 -5.71 11.72 6.01
N ALA A 217 -6.68 11.91 6.91
CA ALA A 217 -7.31 13.20 7.18
C ALA A 217 -6.34 14.17 7.85
#